data_AF-A0A3M1VVD4-F1
#
_entry.id   AF-A0A3M1VVD4-F1
#
_cell.length_a   1.000
_cell.length_b   1.000
_cell.length_c   1.000
_cell.angle_alpha   90.00
_cell.angle_beta   90.00
_cell.angle_gamma   90.00
#
_symmetry.space_group_name_H-M   'P 1'
#
loop_
_entity.id
_entity.type
_entity.pdbx_description
1 polymer ?
#
loop_
_entity_poly.entity_id
_entity_poly.type
_entity_poly.pdbx_seq_one_letter_code
_entity_poly.pdbx_strand_id
1 'polypeptide(L)'
;MRFALRTPLASALALLTAVAGWSLAGTQEKKEPADLVAVVGDTKITRAELLDQASDALVKIRQQEYEVLQDYLERMIENRLVEAAAAKEGKSSEEYLAEKVDAKVADPTDEEIKAFYDQNKSRMQGKSLDEMKGRISDYLKSRKRQETYKALIAELKKATKVRVFLDPPRVEIDEGDNPAIGPANAPVKIIEFSDFQCPYCQRAKGTLEKLREHYGNKIRIVFRDFPLSFHQNAEKAAEAAGCAYEQGKFWEMHDKLFENQRALEVEKLYTYAEQIGLDQEAFKECLDSGRRSQEVRADIQAGQKVGVQGTPAFFINGRFVSGAQPYENFAKIIDEELARLEPQN
;
A
#
# COMPACT_ATOMS: atom_id res chain seq x y z
N MET A 1 21.00 65.64 -36.37
CA MET A 1 21.06 67.12 -36.22
C MET A 1 19.67 67.70 -36.50
N ARG A 2 19.30 68.79 -35.80
CA ARG A 2 18.39 69.88 -36.23
C ARG A 2 16.88 69.59 -36.51
N PHE A 3 16.05 70.30 -35.72
CA PHE A 3 14.72 70.89 -35.98
C PHE A 3 13.59 70.02 -36.58
N ALA A 4 12.41 69.79 -35.99
CA ALA A 4 11.55 70.50 -35.01
C ALA A 4 10.69 71.67 -35.54
N LEU A 5 9.46 71.76 -35.02
CA LEU A 5 8.39 72.77 -35.29
C LEU A 5 7.69 72.60 -36.67
N ARG A 6 6.42 72.97 -36.90
CA ARG A 6 5.49 73.87 -36.17
C ARG A 6 4.01 73.58 -36.53
N THR A 7 3.06 73.90 -35.64
CA THR A 7 1.63 74.20 -35.94
C THR A 7 1.51 75.69 -36.39
N PRO A 8 0.44 76.18 -37.08
CA PRO A 8 -0.98 76.29 -36.65
C PRO A 8 -1.98 75.90 -37.79
N LEU A 9 -3.29 76.17 -37.84
CA LEU A 9 -4.35 76.80 -36.98
C LEU A 9 -5.37 75.70 -36.52
N ALA A 10 -6.58 75.85 -35.94
CA ALA A 10 -7.63 76.90 -35.81
C ALA A 10 -8.46 77.20 -37.09
N SER A 11 -9.79 77.41 -37.11
CA SER A 11 -10.86 77.27 -36.08
C SER A 11 -12.23 77.00 -36.76
N ALA A 12 -13.14 76.25 -36.11
CA ALA A 12 -14.58 76.25 -36.45
C ALA A 12 -15.47 75.86 -35.25
N LEU A 13 -16.67 76.44 -35.19
CA LEU A 13 -17.70 76.43 -34.15
C LEU A 13 -17.99 75.10 -33.42
N ALA A 14 -18.37 75.22 -32.15
CA ALA A 14 -18.98 74.16 -31.35
C ALA A 14 -20.48 74.01 -31.63
N LEU A 15 -20.99 72.79 -31.46
CA LEU A 15 -22.42 72.51 -31.27
C LEU A 15 -22.54 71.40 -30.21
N LEU A 16 -23.19 71.69 -29.09
CA LEU A 16 -23.39 70.74 -28.00
C LEU A 16 -24.58 69.83 -28.31
N THR A 17 -24.32 68.54 -28.53
CA THR A 17 -25.31 67.47 -28.40
C THR A 17 -24.78 66.41 -27.45
N ALA A 18 -25.30 66.40 -26.23
CA ALA A 18 -24.98 65.36 -25.26
C ALA A 18 -25.67 64.05 -25.67
N VAL A 19 -24.87 63.04 -26.03
CA VAL A 19 -25.32 61.65 -26.17
C VAL A 19 -24.58 60.84 -25.11
N ALA A 20 -25.33 60.04 -24.34
CA ALA A 20 -24.80 59.39 -23.15
C ALA A 20 -23.68 58.39 -23.49
N GLY A 21 -22.59 58.45 -22.72
CA GLY A 21 -21.52 57.46 -22.80
C GLY A 21 -22.01 56.12 -22.27
N TRP A 22 -22.43 55.23 -23.17
CA TRP A 22 -22.52 53.80 -22.85
C TRP A 22 -21.10 53.26 -22.66
N SER A 23 -20.64 53.29 -21.41
CA SER A 23 -19.50 52.51 -20.99
C SER A 23 -19.81 51.05 -21.29
N LEU A 24 -19.05 50.45 -22.23
CA LEU A 24 -19.01 49.00 -22.39
C LEU A 24 -18.34 48.44 -21.14
N ALA A 25 -19.15 48.24 -20.10
CA ALA A 25 -18.80 47.46 -18.94
C ALA A 25 -18.58 46.02 -19.41
N GLY A 26 -17.36 45.74 -19.87
CA GLY A 26 -16.92 44.39 -20.19
C GLY A 26 -17.16 43.54 -18.96
N THR A 27 -18.09 42.60 -19.08
CA THR A 27 -18.34 41.61 -18.03
C THR A 27 -17.06 40.84 -17.83
N GLN A 28 -16.33 41.17 -16.76
CA GLN A 28 -15.36 40.24 -16.22
C GLN A 28 -16.14 38.98 -15.87
N GLU A 29 -16.05 37.96 -16.71
CA GLU A 29 -16.33 36.60 -16.29
C GLU A 29 -15.52 36.39 -15.01
N LYS A 30 -16.22 36.25 -13.88
CA LYS A 30 -15.60 35.81 -12.64
C LYS A 30 -15.11 34.40 -12.91
N LYS A 31 -13.84 34.30 -13.30
CA LYS A 31 -13.17 33.03 -13.54
C LYS A 31 -13.35 32.21 -12.27
N GLU A 32 -14.18 31.17 -12.36
CA GLU A 32 -14.51 30.32 -11.22
C GLU A 32 -13.20 29.82 -10.57
N PRO A 33 -13.14 29.67 -9.23
CA PRO A 33 -11.94 29.22 -8.55
C PRO A 33 -11.42 27.91 -9.17
N ALA A 34 -10.10 27.78 -9.28
CA ALA A 34 -9.48 26.61 -9.93
C ALA A 34 -9.85 25.25 -9.28
N ASP A 35 -10.29 25.30 -8.02
CA ASP A 35 -10.74 24.16 -7.23
C ASP A 35 -12.28 24.00 -7.18
N LEU A 36 -13.05 24.76 -7.97
CA LEU A 36 -14.50 24.59 -8.09
C LEU A 36 -14.81 23.67 -9.29
N VAL A 37 -15.49 22.54 -9.03
CA VAL A 37 -15.74 21.50 -10.05
C VAL A 37 -17.19 21.48 -10.51
N ALA A 38 -18.15 21.76 -9.63
CA ALA A 38 -19.55 21.91 -10.00
C ALA A 38 -20.29 22.84 -9.04
N VAL A 39 -21.46 23.33 -9.47
CA VAL A 39 -22.40 24.12 -8.67
C VAL A 39 -23.79 23.51 -8.81
N VAL A 40 -24.48 23.28 -7.69
CA VAL A 40 -25.81 22.66 -7.61
C VAL A 40 -26.73 23.58 -6.80
N GLY A 41 -27.47 24.45 -7.49
CA GLY A 41 -28.15 25.57 -6.84
C GLY A 41 -27.11 26.57 -6.29
N ASP A 42 -27.13 26.81 -4.98
CA ASP A 42 -26.10 27.61 -4.30
C ASP A 42 -24.92 26.75 -3.76
N THR A 43 -25.06 25.42 -3.74
CA THR A 43 -24.05 24.50 -3.21
C THR A 43 -22.89 24.35 -4.19
N LYS A 44 -21.65 24.47 -3.69
CA LYS A 44 -20.42 24.39 -4.48
C LYS A 44 -19.65 23.12 -4.19
N ILE A 45 -19.49 22.27 -5.21
CA ILE A 45 -18.71 21.02 -5.11
C ILE A 45 -17.26 21.31 -5.48
N THR A 46 -16.35 21.15 -4.52
CA THR A 46 -14.93 21.45 -4.72
C THR A 46 -14.12 20.26 -5.24
N ARG A 47 -12.94 20.53 -5.80
CA ARG A 47 -11.99 19.49 -6.22
C ARG A 47 -11.44 18.73 -5.02
N ALA A 48 -11.27 19.39 -3.87
CA ALA A 48 -10.88 18.74 -2.62
C ALA A 48 -11.95 17.75 -2.15
N GLU A 49 -13.22 18.18 -2.11
CA GLU A 49 -14.38 17.35 -1.77
C GLU A 49 -14.55 16.15 -2.73
N LEU A 50 -14.45 16.38 -4.04
CA LEU A 50 -14.53 15.29 -5.03
C LEU A 50 -13.38 14.28 -4.88
N LEU A 51 -12.17 14.74 -4.57
CA LEU A 51 -11.03 13.85 -4.29
C LEU A 51 -11.19 13.10 -2.97
N ASP A 52 -11.81 13.70 -1.96
CA ASP A 52 -12.13 13.06 -0.67
C ASP A 52 -13.13 11.92 -0.87
N GLN A 53 -14.24 12.20 -1.58
CA GLN A 53 -15.27 11.22 -1.95
C GLN A 53 -14.72 10.10 -2.86
N ALA A 54 -13.73 10.41 -3.71
CA ALA A 54 -13.09 9.44 -4.60
C ALA A 54 -11.86 8.75 -3.99
N SER A 55 -11.50 9.03 -2.73
CA SER A 55 -10.20 8.64 -2.13
C SER A 55 -9.89 7.15 -2.27
N ASP A 56 -10.78 6.26 -1.83
CA ASP A 56 -10.65 4.80 -1.94
C ASP A 56 -10.37 4.36 -3.40
N ALA A 57 -11.21 4.78 -4.34
CA ALA A 57 -11.06 4.45 -5.75
C ALA A 57 -9.73 4.96 -6.33
N LEU A 58 -9.30 6.16 -5.93
CA LEU A 58 -8.03 6.75 -6.37
C LEU A 58 -6.80 6.11 -5.70
N VAL A 59 -6.91 5.58 -4.48
CA VAL A 59 -5.85 4.74 -3.87
C VAL A 59 -5.71 3.44 -4.67
N LYS A 60 -6.81 2.75 -4.94
CA LYS A 60 -6.83 1.51 -5.75
C LYS A 60 -6.22 1.72 -7.15
N ILE A 61 -6.63 2.78 -7.86
CA ILE A 61 -6.13 3.08 -9.20
C ILE A 61 -4.62 3.39 -9.19
N ARG A 62 -4.14 4.21 -8.24
CA ARG A 62 -2.70 4.52 -8.12
C ARG A 62 -1.86 3.28 -7.77
N GLN A 63 -2.40 2.37 -6.97
CA GLN A 63 -1.75 1.09 -6.67
C GLN A 63 -1.64 0.20 -7.92
N GLN A 64 -2.72 0.08 -8.70
CA GLN A 64 -2.73 -0.67 -9.97
C GLN A 64 -1.80 -0.06 -11.02
N GLU A 65 -1.78 1.27 -11.14
CA GLU A 65 -0.86 2.01 -12.00
C GLU A 65 0.60 1.72 -11.63
N TYR A 66 0.94 1.83 -10.34
CA TYR A 66 2.28 1.51 -9.85
C TYR A 66 2.67 0.05 -10.07
N GLU A 67 1.77 -0.91 -9.84
CA GLU A 67 2.03 -2.34 -10.07
C GLU A 67 2.36 -2.64 -11.54
N VAL A 68 1.61 -2.04 -12.48
CA VAL A 68 1.88 -2.15 -13.92
C VAL A 68 3.20 -1.46 -14.29
N LEU A 69 3.46 -0.26 -13.78
CA LEU A 69 4.73 0.44 -14.02
C LEU A 69 5.93 -0.32 -13.46
N GLN A 70 5.80 -0.96 -12.29
CA GLN A 70 6.87 -1.77 -11.69
C GLN A 70 7.14 -3.04 -12.50
N ASP A 71 6.10 -3.74 -12.96
CA ASP A 71 6.20 -4.94 -13.79
C ASP A 71 6.91 -4.66 -15.14
N TYR A 72 6.54 -3.56 -15.80
CA TYR A 72 7.21 -3.14 -17.04
C TYR A 72 8.63 -2.61 -16.79
N LEU A 73 8.87 -1.85 -15.72
CA LEU A 73 10.20 -1.34 -15.37
C LEU A 73 11.17 -2.48 -15.04
N GLU A 74 10.73 -3.51 -14.33
CA GLU A 74 11.55 -4.69 -14.02
C GLU A 74 11.96 -5.42 -15.31
N ARG A 75 11.02 -5.68 -16.24
CA ARG A 75 11.37 -6.24 -17.56
C ARG A 75 12.35 -5.36 -18.35
N MET A 76 12.20 -4.03 -18.27
CA MET A 76 13.14 -3.10 -18.90
C MET A 76 14.52 -3.14 -18.26
N ILE A 77 14.62 -3.28 -16.93
CA ILE A 77 15.87 -3.46 -16.19
C ILE A 77 16.54 -4.78 -16.59
N GLU A 78 15.81 -5.90 -16.60
CA GLU A 78 16.34 -7.19 -17.02
C GLU A 78 16.89 -7.16 -18.46
N ASN A 79 16.12 -6.63 -19.40
CA ASN A 79 16.55 -6.50 -20.80
C ASN A 79 17.82 -5.65 -20.92
N ARG A 80 17.88 -4.48 -20.25
CA ARG A 80 19.05 -3.59 -20.28
C ARG A 80 20.28 -4.21 -19.60
N LEU A 81 20.09 -5.05 -18.58
CA LEU A 81 21.18 -5.82 -17.96
C LEU A 81 21.74 -6.87 -18.91
N VAL A 82 20.88 -7.62 -19.61
CA VAL A 82 21.30 -8.62 -20.61
C VAL A 82 22.00 -7.95 -21.79
N GLU A 83 21.43 -6.88 -22.36
CA GLU A 83 22.05 -6.09 -23.43
C GLU A 83 23.45 -5.58 -23.03
N ALA A 84 23.57 -4.98 -21.84
CA ALA A 84 24.84 -4.44 -21.34
C ALA A 84 25.87 -5.53 -20.99
N ALA A 85 25.45 -6.77 -20.75
CA ALA A 85 26.33 -7.91 -20.55
C ALA A 85 26.75 -8.55 -21.88
N ALA A 86 25.82 -8.72 -22.80
CA ALA A 86 26.06 -9.22 -24.16
C ALA A 86 27.03 -8.32 -24.93
N ALA A 87 26.82 -6.99 -24.88
CA ALA A 87 27.69 -6.01 -25.52
C ALA A 87 29.14 -6.04 -24.98
N LYS A 88 29.35 -6.34 -23.69
CA LYS A 88 30.69 -6.51 -23.10
C LYS A 88 31.42 -7.76 -23.62
N GLU A 89 30.68 -8.76 -24.08
CA GLU A 89 31.23 -9.97 -24.71
C GLU A 89 31.21 -9.91 -26.25
N GLY A 90 30.79 -8.78 -26.85
CA GLY A 90 30.69 -8.61 -28.30
C GLY A 90 29.55 -9.41 -28.96
N LYS A 91 28.54 -9.82 -28.19
CA LYS A 91 27.43 -10.69 -28.61
C LYS A 91 26.12 -9.93 -28.70
N SER A 92 25.16 -10.46 -29.47
CA SER A 92 23.74 -10.11 -29.31
C SER A 92 23.18 -10.66 -28.00
N SER A 93 22.07 -10.09 -27.52
CA SER A 93 21.34 -10.61 -26.35
C SER A 93 20.86 -12.05 -26.54
N GLU A 94 20.57 -12.48 -27.77
CA GLU A 94 20.15 -13.84 -28.09
C GLU A 94 21.30 -14.84 -27.95
N GLU A 95 22.46 -14.57 -28.57
CA GLU A 95 23.66 -15.40 -28.43
C GLU A 95 24.16 -15.46 -26.98
N TYR A 96 24.07 -14.34 -26.25
CA TYR A 96 24.43 -14.29 -24.85
C TYR A 96 23.50 -15.15 -23.98
N LEU A 97 22.18 -15.09 -24.19
CA LEU A 97 21.25 -15.96 -23.47
C LEU A 97 21.38 -17.43 -23.89
N ALA A 98 21.65 -17.71 -25.17
CA ALA A 98 21.90 -19.06 -25.66
C ALA A 98 23.09 -19.71 -24.93
N GLU A 99 24.18 -18.97 -24.72
CA GLU A 99 25.36 -19.46 -24.00
C GLU A 99 25.18 -19.45 -22.46
N LYS A 100 24.71 -18.34 -21.87
CA LYS A 100 24.66 -18.19 -20.41
C LYS A 100 23.47 -18.89 -19.77
N VAL A 101 22.39 -19.15 -20.51
CA VAL A 101 21.18 -19.83 -20.04
C VAL A 101 20.99 -21.15 -20.79
N ASP A 102 20.68 -21.13 -22.08
CA ASP A 102 20.11 -22.31 -22.76
C ASP A 102 21.06 -23.50 -22.84
N ALA A 103 22.36 -23.27 -23.08
CA ALA A 103 23.40 -24.29 -23.05
C ALA A 103 23.57 -24.98 -21.67
N LYS A 104 23.00 -24.42 -20.60
CA LYS A 104 22.96 -25.03 -19.25
C LYS A 104 21.66 -25.79 -18.98
N VAL A 105 20.63 -25.64 -19.81
CA VAL A 105 19.32 -26.28 -19.65
C VAL A 105 19.31 -27.65 -20.34
N ALA A 106 20.04 -28.59 -19.76
CA ALA A 106 19.94 -30.00 -20.14
C ALA A 106 18.50 -30.52 -19.97
N ASP A 107 18.06 -31.38 -20.89
CA ASP A 107 16.73 -31.97 -20.89
C ASP A 107 16.41 -32.72 -19.58
N PRO A 108 15.14 -32.72 -19.12
CA PRO A 108 14.71 -33.48 -17.95
C PRO A 108 14.87 -34.99 -18.17
N THR A 109 15.27 -35.73 -17.13
CA THR A 109 15.40 -37.19 -17.22
C THR A 109 14.05 -37.89 -17.13
N ASP A 110 13.98 -39.16 -17.57
CA ASP A 110 12.77 -39.98 -17.43
C ASP A 110 12.36 -40.16 -15.96
N GLU A 111 13.31 -40.19 -15.03
CA GLU A 111 13.07 -40.20 -13.59
C GLU A 111 12.46 -38.88 -13.10
N GLU A 112 12.96 -37.72 -13.56
CA GLU A 112 12.41 -36.40 -13.22
C GLU A 112 10.97 -36.25 -13.74
N ILE A 113 10.73 -36.65 -15.00
CA ILE A 113 9.42 -36.61 -15.64
C ILE A 113 8.44 -37.55 -14.92
N LYS A 114 8.87 -38.78 -14.60
CA LYS A 114 8.07 -39.76 -13.85
C LYS A 114 7.78 -39.28 -12.43
N ALA A 115 8.76 -38.71 -11.73
CA ALA A 115 8.57 -38.18 -10.37
C ALA A 115 7.56 -37.03 -10.35
N PHE A 116 7.66 -36.09 -11.30
CA PHE A 116 6.69 -35.01 -11.44
C PHE A 116 5.28 -35.53 -11.75
N TYR A 117 5.15 -36.50 -12.67
CA TYR A 117 3.88 -37.16 -12.97
C TYR A 117 3.29 -37.84 -11.73
N ASP A 118 4.07 -38.69 -11.04
CA ASP A 118 3.63 -39.42 -9.85
C ASP A 118 3.13 -38.49 -8.75
N GLN A 119 3.84 -37.37 -8.50
CA GLN A 119 3.45 -36.35 -7.53
C GLN A 119 2.19 -35.56 -7.93
N ASN A 120 1.85 -35.48 -9.23
CA ASN A 120 0.75 -34.66 -9.75
C ASN A 120 -0.39 -35.48 -10.38
N LYS A 121 -0.43 -36.81 -10.23
CA LYS A 121 -1.42 -37.73 -10.84
C LYS A 121 -2.87 -37.23 -10.77
N SER A 122 -3.32 -36.71 -9.63
CA SER A 122 -4.68 -36.17 -9.45
C SER A 122 -5.01 -34.99 -10.38
N ARG A 123 -4.00 -34.26 -10.86
CA ARG A 123 -4.13 -33.14 -11.81
C ARG A 123 -4.03 -33.58 -13.27
N MET A 124 -3.62 -34.83 -13.55
CA MET A 124 -3.44 -35.35 -14.92
C MET A 124 -4.74 -35.84 -15.59
N GLN A 125 -5.88 -35.71 -14.91
CA GLN A 125 -7.23 -36.00 -15.47
C GLN A 125 -7.36 -37.42 -16.05
N GLY A 126 -6.63 -38.40 -15.48
CA GLY A 126 -6.64 -39.80 -15.93
C GLY A 126 -5.72 -40.13 -17.11
N LYS A 127 -5.04 -39.13 -17.70
CA LYS A 127 -4.04 -39.37 -18.76
C LYS A 127 -2.81 -40.10 -18.22
N SER A 128 -2.26 -40.98 -19.05
CA SER A 128 -1.07 -41.79 -18.76
C SER A 128 0.22 -40.95 -18.71
N LEU A 129 1.31 -41.57 -18.23
CA LEU A 129 2.64 -40.99 -18.25
C LEU A 129 3.08 -40.69 -19.69
N ASP A 130 2.86 -41.62 -20.62
CA ASP A 130 3.33 -41.52 -22.00
C ASP A 130 2.62 -40.39 -22.77
N GLU A 131 1.30 -40.24 -22.61
CA GLU A 131 0.53 -39.11 -23.14
C GLU A 131 1.01 -37.74 -22.61
N MET A 132 1.54 -37.72 -21.39
CA MET A 132 1.95 -36.48 -20.72
C MET A 132 3.46 -36.23 -20.78
N LYS A 133 4.27 -37.21 -21.21
CA LYS A 133 5.74 -37.20 -21.13
C LYS A 133 6.36 -35.97 -21.78
N GLY A 134 5.96 -35.65 -23.01
CA GLY A 134 6.42 -34.46 -23.73
C GLY A 134 6.08 -33.17 -22.99
N ARG A 135 4.79 -32.96 -22.66
CA ARG A 135 4.32 -31.76 -21.96
C ARG A 135 4.95 -31.58 -20.57
N ILE A 136 5.25 -32.66 -19.87
CA ILE A 136 5.97 -32.60 -18.58
C ILE A 136 7.44 -32.24 -18.80
N SER A 137 8.09 -32.81 -19.83
CA SER A 137 9.46 -32.44 -20.22
C SER A 137 9.55 -30.95 -20.57
N ASP A 138 8.66 -30.45 -21.45
CA ASP A 138 8.59 -29.03 -21.83
C ASP A 138 8.40 -28.11 -20.61
N TYR A 139 7.52 -28.50 -19.68
CA TYR A 139 7.29 -27.76 -18.44
C TYR A 139 8.52 -27.74 -17.53
N LEU A 140 9.15 -28.89 -17.28
CA LEU A 140 10.34 -28.99 -16.43
C LEU A 140 11.53 -28.25 -17.06
N LYS A 141 11.73 -28.38 -18.38
CA LYS A 141 12.76 -27.66 -19.14
C LYS A 141 12.54 -26.14 -19.09
N SER A 142 11.31 -25.68 -19.28
CA SER A 142 10.93 -24.26 -19.15
C SER A 142 11.16 -23.74 -17.72
N ARG A 143 10.83 -24.53 -16.69
CA ARG A 143 11.09 -24.17 -15.29
C ARG A 143 12.58 -24.02 -15.00
N LYS A 144 13.39 -24.99 -15.42
CA LYS A 144 14.87 -25.01 -15.30
C LYS A 144 15.53 -23.85 -16.06
N ARG A 145 14.99 -23.48 -17.22
CA ARG A 145 15.37 -22.26 -17.97
C ARG A 145 15.07 -20.99 -17.18
N GLN A 146 13.86 -20.86 -16.63
CA GLN A 146 13.48 -19.70 -15.82
C GLN A 146 14.31 -19.57 -14.54
N GLU A 147 14.63 -20.68 -13.87
CA GLU A 147 15.51 -20.72 -12.70
C GLU A 147 16.93 -20.25 -13.07
N THR A 148 17.49 -20.76 -14.17
CA THR A 148 18.83 -20.38 -14.67
C THR A 148 18.89 -18.91 -15.13
N TYR A 149 17.85 -18.42 -15.83
CA TYR A 149 17.72 -17.03 -16.24
C TYR A 149 17.60 -16.09 -15.03
N LYS A 150 16.79 -16.44 -14.02
CA LYS A 150 16.68 -15.65 -12.78
C LYS A 150 17.99 -15.58 -12.01
N ALA A 151 18.77 -16.67 -11.98
CA ALA A 151 20.11 -16.66 -11.39
C ALA A 151 21.05 -15.70 -12.15
N LEU A 152 21.07 -15.74 -13.48
CA LEU A 152 21.83 -14.80 -14.32
C LEU A 152 21.42 -13.34 -14.07
N ILE A 153 20.11 -13.04 -14.03
CA ILE A 153 19.63 -11.69 -13.71
C ILE A 153 20.05 -11.24 -12.31
N ALA A 154 20.03 -12.13 -11.31
CA ALA A 154 20.49 -11.81 -9.96
C ALA A 154 22.00 -11.51 -9.91
N GLU A 155 22.82 -12.27 -10.64
CA GLU A 155 24.25 -11.99 -10.81
C GLU A 155 24.50 -10.64 -11.52
N LEU A 156 23.77 -10.35 -12.60
CA LEU A 156 23.88 -9.09 -13.33
C LEU A 156 23.41 -7.87 -12.51
N LYS A 157 22.35 -8.01 -11.71
CA LYS A 157 21.90 -7.01 -10.72
C LYS A 157 22.92 -6.78 -9.61
N LYS A 158 23.66 -7.82 -9.19
CA LYS A 158 24.76 -7.69 -8.21
C LYS A 158 26.01 -7.03 -8.81
N ALA A 159 26.29 -7.30 -10.09
CA ALA A 159 27.44 -6.75 -10.82
C ALA A 159 27.21 -5.31 -11.35
N THR A 160 25.97 -4.81 -11.34
CA THR A 160 25.59 -3.54 -11.96
C THR A 160 24.81 -2.67 -10.98
N LYS A 161 25.22 -1.40 -10.77
CA LYS A 161 24.53 -0.48 -9.86
C LYS A 161 23.19 0.00 -10.44
N VAL A 162 22.17 -0.84 -10.36
CA VAL A 162 20.78 -0.49 -10.66
C VAL A 162 20.28 0.49 -9.59
N ARG A 163 19.66 1.61 -10.01
CA ARG A 163 18.89 2.51 -9.14
C ARG A 163 17.48 2.61 -9.70
N VAL A 164 16.48 2.34 -8.87
CA VAL A 164 15.06 2.53 -9.19
C VAL A 164 14.62 3.88 -8.62
N PHE A 165 13.85 4.63 -9.41
CA PHE A 165 13.27 5.93 -9.05
C PHE A 165 11.74 5.95 -9.28
N LEU A 166 11.12 4.79 -9.43
CA LEU A 166 9.67 4.64 -9.45
C LEU A 166 9.19 4.62 -8.00
N ASP A 167 8.66 5.75 -7.53
CA ASP A 167 8.17 5.88 -6.16
C ASP A 167 6.83 5.14 -5.97
N PRO A 168 6.68 4.33 -4.91
CA PRO A 168 5.41 3.70 -4.58
C PRO A 168 4.37 4.72 -4.11
N PRO A 169 3.08 4.50 -4.41
CA PRO A 169 2.01 5.37 -3.93
C PRO A 169 1.95 5.32 -2.41
N ARG A 170 1.72 6.48 -1.81
CA ARG A 170 1.60 6.65 -0.36
C ARG A 170 0.31 7.40 -0.04
N VAL A 171 -0.28 7.06 1.10
CA VAL A 171 -1.44 7.74 1.67
C VAL A 171 -1.06 8.23 3.05
N GLU A 172 -1.31 9.51 3.35
CA GLU A 172 -1.14 10.02 4.70
C GLU A 172 -2.27 9.48 5.58
N ILE A 173 -1.89 8.83 6.68
CA ILE A 173 -2.79 8.24 7.66
C ILE A 173 -2.30 8.69 9.02
N ASP A 174 -3.18 9.37 9.74
CA ASP A 174 -2.91 9.76 11.11
C ASP A 174 -2.90 8.53 12.04
N GLU A 175 -2.07 8.57 13.08
CA GLU A 175 -2.18 7.62 14.18
C GLU A 175 -3.24 8.05 15.19
N GLY A 176 -3.43 9.35 15.41
CA GLY A 176 -4.26 9.85 16.50
C GLY A 176 -3.77 9.35 17.86
N ASP A 177 -4.68 9.24 18.82
CA ASP A 177 -4.39 8.70 20.16
C ASP A 177 -4.40 7.15 20.20
N ASN A 178 -4.17 6.47 19.07
CA ASN A 178 -4.27 5.01 19.00
C ASN A 178 -3.15 4.26 19.76
N PRO A 179 -3.43 3.05 20.27
CA PRO A 179 -2.43 2.19 20.91
C PRO A 179 -1.23 1.91 20.01
N ALA A 180 -0.03 2.18 20.53
CA ALA A 180 1.21 2.05 19.78
C ALA A 180 2.38 1.49 20.60
N ILE A 181 3.32 0.83 19.93
CA ILE A 181 4.62 0.40 20.46
C ILE A 181 5.75 0.97 19.59
N GLY A 182 6.84 1.37 20.25
CA GLY A 182 8.01 1.95 19.61
C GLY A 182 8.03 3.48 19.71
N PRO A 183 9.20 4.12 19.52
CA PRO A 183 9.35 5.55 19.74
C PRO A 183 8.40 6.38 18.88
N ALA A 184 7.82 7.44 19.45
CA ALA A 184 6.96 8.37 18.70
C ALA A 184 7.70 9.04 17.50
N ASN A 185 9.03 9.12 17.58
CA ASN A 185 9.92 9.63 16.54
C ASN A 185 10.62 8.54 15.70
N ALA A 186 10.12 7.31 15.70
CA ALA A 186 10.68 6.24 14.85
C ALA A 186 10.57 6.61 13.36
N PRO A 187 11.63 6.43 12.54
CA PRO A 187 11.64 6.83 11.13
C PRO A 187 10.65 6.04 10.24
N VAL A 188 10.24 4.84 10.65
CA VAL A 188 9.23 4.06 9.94
C VAL A 188 8.03 3.78 10.84
N LYS A 189 6.86 4.30 10.46
CA LYS A 189 5.58 4.02 11.08
C LYS A 189 4.85 2.92 10.33
N ILE A 190 4.36 1.92 11.05
CA ILE A 190 3.52 0.82 10.55
C ILE A 190 2.15 0.99 11.22
N ILE A 191 1.14 1.37 10.47
CA ILE A 191 -0.25 1.41 10.95
C ILE A 191 -0.93 0.12 10.51
N GLU A 192 -1.39 -0.70 11.46
CA GLU A 192 -2.18 -1.90 11.23
C GLU A 192 -3.67 -1.59 11.46
N PHE A 193 -4.52 -1.95 10.49
CA PHE A 193 -5.96 -2.12 10.68
C PHE A 193 -6.24 -3.61 10.89
N SER A 194 -6.71 -3.97 12.08
CA SER A 194 -6.77 -5.37 12.55
C SER A 194 -8.16 -5.76 13.07
N ASP A 195 -8.34 -7.06 13.36
CA ASP A 195 -9.58 -7.64 13.86
C ASP A 195 -9.26 -8.84 14.76
N PHE A 196 -9.70 -8.79 16.02
CA PHE A 196 -9.41 -9.82 17.03
C PHE A 196 -10.01 -11.20 16.75
N GLN A 197 -11.04 -11.32 15.90
CA GLN A 197 -11.56 -12.61 15.43
C GLN A 197 -10.91 -13.08 14.12
N CYS A 198 -10.21 -12.20 13.39
CA CYS A 198 -9.63 -12.55 12.10
C CYS A 198 -8.40 -13.47 12.25
N PRO A 199 -8.43 -14.69 11.68
CA PRO A 199 -7.32 -15.65 11.79
C PRO A 199 -6.12 -15.29 10.90
N TYR A 200 -6.19 -14.21 10.11
CA TYR A 200 -5.05 -13.65 9.39
C TYR A 200 -4.30 -12.62 10.26
N CYS A 201 -5.00 -11.81 11.04
CA CYS A 201 -4.41 -10.86 12.00
C CYS A 201 -3.53 -11.60 13.02
N GLN A 202 -4.05 -12.71 13.56
CA GLN A 202 -3.31 -13.64 14.43
C GLN A 202 -1.95 -14.07 13.85
N ARG A 203 -1.85 -14.26 12.53
CA ARG A 203 -0.60 -14.68 11.87
C ARG A 203 0.31 -13.51 11.54
N ALA A 204 -0.24 -12.31 11.40
CA ALA A 204 0.56 -11.09 11.25
C ALA A 204 1.23 -10.67 12.55
N LYS A 205 0.61 -10.89 13.73
CA LYS A 205 1.22 -10.67 15.06
C LYS A 205 2.64 -11.25 15.15
N GLY A 206 2.80 -12.53 14.82
CA GLY A 206 4.10 -13.24 14.78
C GLY A 206 5.07 -12.82 13.65
N THR A 207 4.63 -11.94 12.75
CA THR A 207 5.50 -11.22 11.80
C THR A 207 5.91 -9.87 12.37
N LEU A 208 4.97 -9.10 12.95
CA LEU A 208 5.24 -7.82 13.62
C LEU A 208 6.19 -7.95 14.82
N GLU A 209 6.09 -9.05 15.58
CA GLU A 209 7.03 -9.39 16.66
C GLU A 209 8.47 -9.48 16.14
N LYS A 210 8.71 -10.23 15.06
CA LYS A 210 10.03 -10.36 14.42
C LYS A 210 10.54 -9.03 13.86
N LEU A 211 9.64 -8.19 13.33
CA LEU A 211 10.01 -6.84 12.88
C LEU A 211 10.42 -5.96 14.06
N ARG A 212 9.73 -6.03 15.20
CA ARG A 212 10.13 -5.33 16.44
C ARG A 212 11.46 -5.85 16.98
N GLU A 213 11.72 -7.15 16.95
CA GLU A 213 13.01 -7.75 17.33
C GLU A 213 14.16 -7.28 16.43
N HIS A 214 13.95 -7.24 15.11
CA HIS A 214 15.00 -6.89 14.15
C HIS A 214 15.27 -5.37 14.07
N TYR A 215 14.21 -4.56 13.99
CA TYR A 215 14.33 -3.12 13.75
C TYR A 215 14.34 -2.29 15.04
N GLY A 216 13.78 -2.81 16.14
CA GLY A 216 13.71 -2.13 17.44
C GLY A 216 13.19 -0.70 17.31
N ASN A 217 13.95 0.25 17.85
CA ASN A 217 13.62 1.68 17.86
C ASN A 217 13.52 2.34 16.47
N LYS A 218 13.83 1.64 15.37
CA LYS A 218 13.61 2.15 14.00
C LYS A 218 12.15 2.10 13.56
N ILE A 219 11.30 1.29 14.20
CA ILE A 219 9.88 1.19 13.87
C ILE A 219 8.97 1.64 15.02
N ARG A 220 7.82 2.21 14.65
CA ARG A 220 6.64 2.41 15.50
C ARG A 220 5.49 1.62 14.89
N ILE A 221 4.86 0.74 15.66
CA ILE A 221 3.65 0.02 15.25
C ILE A 221 2.47 0.68 15.97
N VAL A 222 1.44 1.04 15.20
CA VAL A 222 0.16 1.59 15.68
C VAL A 222 -0.92 0.59 15.30
N PHE A 223 -1.78 0.23 16.26
CA PHE A 223 -2.94 -0.63 16.03
C PHE A 223 -4.20 0.21 15.89
N ARG A 224 -5.04 -0.11 14.91
CA ARG A 224 -6.36 0.51 14.68
C ARG A 224 -7.42 -0.57 14.48
N ASP A 225 -8.58 -0.38 15.08
CA ASP A 225 -9.66 -1.37 15.08
C ASP A 225 -10.46 -1.37 13.77
N PHE A 226 -10.50 -2.51 13.09
CA PHE A 226 -11.27 -2.71 11.87
C PHE A 226 -12.07 -4.03 11.93
N PRO A 227 -12.98 -4.20 12.92
CA PRO A 227 -13.78 -5.40 13.07
C PRO A 227 -14.71 -5.61 11.86
N LEU A 228 -14.65 -6.79 11.26
CA LEU A 228 -15.41 -7.12 10.07
C LEU A 228 -16.83 -7.54 10.42
N SER A 229 -17.82 -7.09 9.63
CA SER A 229 -19.26 -7.24 9.93
C SER A 229 -19.80 -8.68 9.98
N PHE A 230 -18.98 -9.68 9.61
CA PHE A 230 -19.28 -11.11 9.74
C PHE A 230 -18.64 -11.77 10.98
N HIS A 231 -17.83 -11.05 11.75
CA HIS A 231 -17.26 -11.47 13.02
C HIS A 231 -18.09 -10.91 14.18
N GLN A 232 -19.04 -11.72 14.68
CA GLN A 232 -20.12 -11.30 15.59
C GLN A 232 -19.65 -10.65 16.91
N ASN A 233 -18.44 -11.00 17.39
CA ASN A 233 -17.89 -10.49 18.64
C ASN A 233 -16.76 -9.46 18.42
N ALA A 234 -16.34 -9.19 17.17
CA ALA A 234 -15.15 -8.38 16.90
C ALA A 234 -15.29 -6.91 17.33
N GLU A 235 -16.43 -6.26 17.10
CA GLU A 235 -16.68 -4.89 17.58
C GLU A 235 -16.60 -4.82 19.12
N LYS A 236 -17.06 -5.87 19.84
CA LYS A 236 -17.03 -5.88 21.30
C LYS A 236 -15.65 -6.26 21.88
N ALA A 237 -14.87 -7.06 21.15
CA ALA A 237 -13.46 -7.31 21.47
C ALA A 237 -12.61 -6.05 21.27
N ALA A 238 -12.85 -5.29 20.20
CA ALA A 238 -12.25 -3.97 19.97
C ALA A 238 -12.56 -2.99 21.13
N GLU A 239 -13.84 -2.87 21.51
CA GLU A 239 -14.22 -2.06 22.69
C GLU A 239 -13.51 -2.51 23.98
N ALA A 240 -13.37 -3.83 24.21
CA ALA A 240 -12.65 -4.36 25.37
C ALA A 240 -11.14 -4.03 25.33
N ALA A 241 -10.50 -4.05 24.16
CA ALA A 241 -9.12 -3.60 24.01
C ALA A 241 -9.02 -2.08 24.30
N GLY A 242 -9.93 -1.27 23.79
CA GLY A 242 -10.05 0.15 24.12
C GLY A 242 -10.25 0.42 25.62
N CYS A 243 -11.09 -0.36 26.31
CA CYS A 243 -11.27 -0.24 27.77
C CYS A 243 -10.02 -0.66 28.56
N ALA A 244 -9.24 -1.63 28.05
CA ALA A 244 -7.94 -1.96 28.63
C ALA A 244 -6.89 -0.85 28.38
N TYR A 245 -6.99 -0.11 27.27
CA TYR A 245 -6.13 1.04 26.98
C TYR A 245 -6.31 2.20 27.96
N GLU A 246 -7.54 2.47 28.41
CA GLU A 246 -7.82 3.50 29.45
C GLU A 246 -7.06 3.21 30.76
N GLN A 247 -6.82 1.92 31.06
CA GLN A 247 -6.08 1.46 32.23
C GLN A 247 -4.60 1.12 31.92
N GLY A 248 -4.11 1.48 30.73
CA GLY A 248 -2.71 1.30 30.33
C GLY A 248 -2.29 -0.11 29.92
N LYS A 249 -3.23 -1.07 29.79
CA LYS A 249 -2.96 -2.50 29.49
C LYS A 249 -3.53 -2.98 28.16
N PHE A 250 -3.51 -2.12 27.15
CA PHE A 250 -4.00 -2.47 25.81
C PHE A 250 -3.32 -3.74 25.26
N TRP A 251 -1.99 -3.83 25.39
CA TRP A 251 -1.21 -4.89 24.74
C TRP A 251 -1.40 -6.25 25.43
N GLU A 252 -1.58 -6.26 26.74
CA GLU A 252 -1.95 -7.46 27.49
C GLU A 252 -3.36 -7.96 27.12
N MET A 253 -4.32 -7.05 26.92
CA MET A 253 -5.66 -7.42 26.43
C MET A 253 -5.63 -7.89 24.98
N HIS A 254 -4.97 -7.13 24.09
CA HIS A 254 -4.74 -7.46 22.68
C HIS A 254 -4.22 -8.89 22.53
N ASP A 255 -3.16 -9.23 23.27
CA ASP A 255 -2.60 -10.59 23.27
C ASP A 255 -3.58 -11.62 23.82
N LYS A 256 -4.36 -11.30 24.86
CA LYS A 256 -5.41 -12.19 25.40
C LYS A 256 -6.55 -12.46 24.43
N LEU A 257 -7.03 -11.45 23.71
CA LEU A 257 -8.07 -11.57 22.68
C LEU A 257 -7.57 -12.43 21.51
N PHE A 258 -6.32 -12.21 21.08
CA PHE A 258 -5.67 -12.97 20.02
C PHE A 258 -5.37 -14.43 20.41
N GLU A 259 -5.01 -14.71 21.67
CA GLU A 259 -4.97 -16.08 22.21
C GLU A 259 -6.34 -16.79 22.15
N ASN A 260 -7.46 -16.04 22.17
CA ASN A 260 -8.81 -16.55 22.44
C ASN A 260 -9.85 -16.22 21.34
N GLN A 261 -9.46 -16.02 20.08
CA GLN A 261 -10.32 -15.53 18.96
C GLN A 261 -11.72 -16.17 18.80
N ARG A 262 -11.90 -17.40 19.32
CA ARG A 262 -13.14 -18.19 19.25
C ARG A 262 -14.07 -18.07 20.47
N ALA A 263 -13.70 -17.28 21.48
CA ALA A 263 -14.40 -17.16 22.76
C ALA A 263 -14.33 -15.71 23.24
N LEU A 264 -14.86 -14.78 22.44
CA LEU A 264 -14.83 -13.33 22.69
C LEU A 264 -16.20 -12.77 23.11
N GLU A 265 -17.08 -13.61 23.65
CA GLU A 265 -18.35 -13.18 24.25
C GLU A 265 -18.08 -12.31 25.49
N VAL A 266 -18.98 -11.40 25.84
CA VAL A 266 -18.77 -10.38 26.90
C VAL A 266 -18.29 -10.98 28.25
N GLU A 267 -18.87 -12.11 28.68
CA GLU A 267 -18.44 -12.84 29.88
C GLU A 267 -16.97 -13.30 29.84
N LYS A 268 -16.46 -13.60 28.64
CA LYS A 268 -15.04 -13.94 28.41
C LYS A 268 -14.16 -12.71 28.48
N LEU A 269 -14.62 -11.59 27.93
CA LEU A 269 -13.91 -10.30 28.01
C LEU A 269 -13.72 -9.87 29.48
N TYR A 270 -14.70 -10.08 30.36
CA TYR A 270 -14.55 -9.91 31.81
C TYR A 270 -13.53 -10.86 32.44
N THR A 271 -13.56 -12.14 32.04
CA THR A 271 -12.59 -13.16 32.50
C THR A 271 -11.16 -12.80 32.07
N TYR A 272 -10.96 -12.28 30.85
CA TYR A 272 -9.64 -11.86 30.36
C TYR A 272 -9.14 -10.59 31.04
N ALA A 273 -10.03 -9.63 31.30
CA ALA A 273 -9.72 -8.44 32.08
C ALA A 273 -9.25 -8.77 33.50
N GLU A 274 -9.86 -9.77 34.15
CA GLU A 274 -9.43 -10.25 35.47
C GLU A 274 -8.03 -10.91 35.39
N GLN A 275 -7.81 -11.77 34.39
CA GLN A 275 -6.54 -12.49 34.21
C GLN A 275 -5.33 -11.56 33.97
N ILE A 276 -5.52 -10.41 33.32
CA ILE A 276 -4.46 -9.40 33.13
C ILE A 276 -4.44 -8.34 34.26
N GLY A 277 -5.32 -8.46 35.25
CA GLY A 277 -5.39 -7.59 36.43
C GLY A 277 -5.83 -6.16 36.11
N LEU A 278 -6.87 -5.99 35.30
CA LEU A 278 -7.61 -4.72 35.19
C LEU A 278 -8.52 -4.50 36.40
N ASP A 279 -8.83 -3.25 36.70
CA ASP A 279 -9.94 -2.91 37.58
C ASP A 279 -11.25 -3.39 36.94
N GLN A 280 -11.93 -4.30 37.64
CA GLN A 280 -13.12 -4.99 37.17
C GLN A 280 -14.36 -4.10 37.14
N GLU A 281 -14.45 -3.08 38.00
CA GLU A 281 -15.62 -2.20 38.06
C GLU A 281 -15.52 -1.15 36.94
N ALA A 282 -14.37 -0.48 36.82
CA ALA A 282 -14.10 0.46 35.74
C ALA A 282 -14.11 -0.18 34.35
N PHE A 283 -13.62 -1.42 34.22
CA PHE A 283 -13.68 -2.15 32.94
C PHE A 283 -15.12 -2.51 32.54
N LYS A 284 -15.96 -2.95 33.50
CA LYS A 284 -17.39 -3.23 33.24
C LYS A 284 -18.14 -1.97 32.87
N GLU A 285 -17.95 -0.86 33.61
CA GLU A 285 -18.56 0.42 33.26
C GLU A 285 -18.19 0.87 31.84
N CYS A 286 -16.91 0.78 31.46
CA CYS A 286 -16.45 1.12 30.11
C CYS A 286 -17.07 0.21 29.03
N LEU A 287 -17.10 -1.11 29.26
CA LEU A 287 -17.55 -2.07 28.26
C LEU A 287 -19.09 -2.11 28.13
N ASP A 288 -19.84 -2.14 29.24
CA ASP A 288 -21.31 -2.17 29.21
C ASP A 288 -21.91 -0.84 28.71
N SER A 289 -21.27 0.31 28.99
CA SER A 289 -21.71 1.61 28.45
C SER A 289 -21.50 1.75 26.93
N GLY A 290 -20.65 0.92 26.32
CA GLY A 290 -20.35 0.98 24.89
C GLY A 290 -19.61 2.24 24.46
N ARG A 291 -18.88 2.89 25.38
CA ARG A 291 -18.27 4.21 25.12
C ARG A 291 -17.14 4.18 24.09
N ARG A 292 -16.50 3.03 23.88
CA ARG A 292 -15.43 2.83 22.90
C ARG A 292 -15.95 2.60 21.48
N SER A 293 -17.23 2.25 21.29
CA SER A 293 -17.81 2.00 19.95
C SER A 293 -17.72 3.20 18.98
N GLN A 294 -17.60 4.43 19.46
CA GLN A 294 -17.40 5.60 18.59
C GLN A 294 -15.97 5.66 18.00
N GLU A 295 -14.96 5.26 18.78
CA GLU A 295 -13.55 5.20 18.38
C GLU A 295 -13.30 4.08 17.39
N VAL A 296 -13.82 2.88 17.69
CA VAL A 296 -13.83 1.72 16.77
C VAL A 296 -14.47 2.09 15.42
N ARG A 297 -15.56 2.87 15.42
CA ARG A 297 -16.19 3.36 14.18
C ARG A 297 -15.39 4.45 13.47
N ALA A 298 -14.64 5.28 14.20
CA ALA A 298 -13.73 6.26 13.59
C ALA A 298 -12.54 5.58 12.90
N ASP A 299 -12.01 4.50 13.48
CA ASP A 299 -10.97 3.67 12.87
C ASP A 299 -11.46 2.93 11.63
N ILE A 300 -12.65 2.32 11.68
CA ILE A 300 -13.30 1.73 10.49
C ILE A 300 -13.44 2.77 9.36
N GLN A 301 -13.93 3.98 9.67
CA GLN A 301 -14.07 5.05 8.69
C GLN A 301 -12.72 5.55 8.15
N ALA A 302 -11.71 5.68 9.01
CA ALA A 302 -10.35 6.05 8.59
C ALA A 302 -9.74 5.02 7.63
N GLY A 303 -9.87 3.72 7.96
CA GLY A 303 -9.43 2.63 7.09
C GLY A 303 -10.17 2.60 5.75
N GLN A 304 -11.50 2.73 5.76
CA GLN A 304 -12.32 2.77 4.54
C GLN A 304 -11.91 3.94 3.63
N LYS A 305 -11.67 5.13 4.20
CA LYS A 305 -11.23 6.33 3.46
C LYS A 305 -9.90 6.14 2.71
N VAL A 306 -9.04 5.23 3.18
CA VAL A 306 -7.75 4.89 2.55
C VAL A 306 -7.75 3.51 1.87
N GLY A 307 -8.93 2.92 1.67
CA GLY A 307 -9.15 1.72 0.85
C GLY A 307 -9.00 0.36 1.55
N VAL A 308 -8.99 0.34 2.89
CA VAL A 308 -9.08 -0.91 3.67
C VAL A 308 -10.46 -1.55 3.45
N GLN A 309 -10.46 -2.82 3.06
CA GLN A 309 -11.66 -3.61 2.75
C GLN A 309 -11.70 -4.96 3.49
N GLY A 310 -10.71 -5.22 4.35
CA GLY A 310 -10.48 -6.50 5.01
C GLY A 310 -9.19 -6.46 5.82
N THR A 311 -9.03 -7.39 6.76
CA THR A 311 -7.94 -7.40 7.74
C THR A 311 -7.05 -8.65 7.65
N PRO A 312 -5.77 -8.55 8.06
CA PRO A 312 -5.08 -7.34 8.47
C PRO A 312 -4.68 -6.51 7.23
N ALA A 313 -4.62 -5.20 7.40
CA ALA A 313 -4.16 -4.26 6.37
C ALA A 313 -3.14 -3.29 6.98
N PHE A 314 -2.05 -3.02 6.29
CA PHE A 314 -0.94 -2.24 6.83
C PHE A 314 -0.60 -1.04 5.95
N PHE A 315 -0.09 0.02 6.58
CA PHE A 315 0.51 1.16 5.90
C PHE A 315 1.87 1.46 6.51
N ILE A 316 2.94 1.26 5.73
CA ILE A 316 4.34 1.45 6.14
C ILE A 316 4.81 2.78 5.56
N ASN A 317 4.90 3.82 6.38
CA ASN A 317 5.03 5.22 5.94
C ASN A 317 4.04 5.56 4.79
N GLY A 318 2.79 5.11 4.95
CA GLY A 318 1.72 5.32 3.97
C GLY A 318 1.71 4.37 2.77
N ARG A 319 2.73 3.49 2.60
CA ARG A 319 2.73 2.44 1.56
C ARG A 319 1.83 1.29 1.98
N PHE A 320 0.79 1.00 1.20
CA PHE A 320 -0.18 -0.05 1.50
C PHE A 320 0.42 -1.47 1.37
N VAL A 321 0.09 -2.35 2.31
CA VAL A 321 0.40 -3.78 2.28
C VAL A 321 -0.86 -4.56 2.70
N SER A 322 -1.37 -5.40 1.80
CA SER A 322 -2.61 -6.15 2.02
C SER A 322 -2.36 -7.54 2.59
N GLY A 323 -3.05 -7.87 3.68
CA GLY A 323 -3.07 -9.21 4.28
C GLY A 323 -1.83 -9.57 5.09
N ALA A 324 -1.87 -10.75 5.72
CA ALA A 324 -0.76 -11.30 6.48
C ALA A 324 0.35 -11.82 5.53
N GLN A 325 1.30 -10.94 5.20
CA GLN A 325 2.47 -11.24 4.36
C GLN A 325 3.64 -11.86 5.16
N PRO A 326 4.57 -12.58 4.49
CA PRO A 326 5.83 -13.01 5.08
C PRO A 326 6.70 -11.83 5.58
N TYR A 327 7.57 -12.10 6.55
CA TYR A 327 8.50 -11.14 7.16
C TYR A 327 9.32 -10.38 6.10
N GLU A 328 9.78 -11.09 5.07
CA GLU A 328 10.67 -10.60 4.02
C GLU A 328 10.02 -9.48 3.19
N ASN A 329 8.70 -9.52 3.03
CA ASN A 329 7.94 -8.49 2.31
C ASN A 329 7.85 -7.19 3.13
N PHE A 330 7.63 -7.29 4.45
CA PHE A 330 7.65 -6.13 5.34
C PHE A 330 9.06 -5.55 5.49
N ALA A 331 10.05 -6.39 5.76
CA ALA A 331 11.45 -6.00 5.93
C ALA A 331 11.96 -5.21 4.73
N LYS A 332 11.74 -5.72 3.50
CA LYS A 332 12.06 -5.00 2.26
C LYS A 332 11.46 -3.58 2.22
N ILE A 333 10.20 -3.42 2.58
CA ILE A 333 9.50 -2.12 2.53
C ILE A 333 10.04 -1.15 3.60
N ILE A 334 10.38 -1.68 4.78
CA ILE A 334 11.00 -0.90 5.88
C ILE A 334 12.41 -0.48 5.50
N ASP A 335 13.22 -1.37 4.91
CA ASP A 335 14.58 -1.07 4.43
C ASP A 335 14.56 -0.01 3.32
N GLU A 336 13.62 -0.11 2.36
CA GLU A 336 13.40 0.89 1.31
C GLU A 336 12.98 2.25 1.89
N GLU A 337 12.12 2.29 2.92
CA GLU A 337 11.71 3.53 3.58
C GLU A 337 12.82 4.14 4.45
N LEU A 338 13.63 3.32 5.13
CA LEU A 338 14.83 3.78 5.84
C LEU A 338 15.84 4.40 4.86
N ALA A 339 16.16 3.70 3.76
CA ALA A 339 17.09 4.19 2.73
C ALA A 339 16.58 5.43 1.98
N ARG A 340 15.25 5.65 1.92
CA ARG A 340 14.64 6.88 1.39
C ARG A 340 14.81 8.08 2.34
N LEU A 341 14.90 7.84 3.64
CA LEU A 341 15.04 8.86 4.69
C LEU A 341 16.51 9.19 5.01
N GLU A 342 17.46 8.34 4.61
CA GLU A 342 18.89 8.66 4.69
C GLU A 342 19.28 9.79 3.72
N PRO A 343 20.09 10.78 4.14
CA PRO A 343 20.55 11.86 3.25
C PRO A 343 21.36 11.32 2.07
N GLN A 344 20.89 11.56 0.84
CA GLN A 344 21.60 11.21 -0.39
C GLN A 344 22.73 12.22 -0.66
N ASN A 345 23.86 12.00 0.03
CA ASN A 345 25.15 12.66 -0.22
C ASN A 345 25.87 12.04 -1.44
#